data_AF-A0A544VVP1-F1
#
_entry.id   AF-A0A544VVP1-F1
#
_cell.length_a   1.000
_cell.length_b   1.000
_cell.length_c   1.000
_cell.angle_alpha   90.00
_cell.angle_beta   90.00
_cell.angle_gamma   90.00
#
_symmetry.space_group_name_H-M   'P 1'
#
loop_
_entity.id
_entity.type
_entity.pdbx_description
1 polymer ?
#
loop_
_entity_poly.entity_id
_entity_poly.type
_entity_poly.pdbx_seq_one_letter_code
_entity_poly.pdbx_strand_id
1 'polypeptide(L)'
;MNIACVDPTASTTVRAPAIATASGNTFGYLVRFALANIRRRPERFVLSVLGIALAIACVTIVRTISSSFAITGADSVTDVLGGAQLWAVPAAGVHFDPDAQALVADGPAPELALPAGWTGVHTLSGVTTVAGNAVSLRSGDEMPSGQTILGSALADRLGVAPGDRVEIAGQSLVVAVKGDGQSAIVSTDLARSVVGEKGWWTVFAPDGREKDRTLAQTFGAATGLPFTADPAMMPDADGGGLIYDTVGGSGPLTFEQKFSALFSGKVTSSTLGLISTIGLGLGFVIAVSSFLAAVQERKREFGIMSSIGLADEVLYFFLVESAVVFVVAYLVGIAGAGAAVALVIPGIATPTAWLQASAMVAAFLPAMAIVGALVPVHRLLQQRPVDLLGDR
;
A
#
# COMPACT_ATOMS: atom_id res chain seq x y z
N MET A 1 -21.70 -38.43 -91.72
CA MET A 1 -20.24 -38.36 -91.54
C MET A 1 -20.00 -38.12 -90.06
N ASN A 2 -19.09 -38.88 -89.45
CA ASN A 2 -18.96 -39.11 -88.02
C ASN A 2 -17.93 -38.13 -87.38
N ILE A 3 -17.98 -37.97 -86.03
CA ILE A 3 -16.94 -37.46 -85.09
C ILE A 3 -16.91 -35.90 -84.94
N ALA A 4 -16.85 -35.24 -83.77
CA ALA A 4 -16.51 -35.62 -82.38
C ALA A 4 -17.16 -34.67 -81.34
N CYS A 5 -17.34 -35.18 -80.12
CA CYS A 5 -17.53 -34.45 -78.86
C CYS A 5 -16.34 -33.52 -78.54
N VAL A 6 -16.61 -32.36 -77.95
CA VAL A 6 -15.66 -31.62 -77.09
C VAL A 6 -16.42 -31.10 -75.86
N ASP A 7 -15.87 -31.43 -74.69
CA ASP A 7 -16.32 -31.07 -73.34
C ASP A 7 -16.41 -29.56 -73.08
N PRO A 8 -17.33 -29.09 -72.22
CA PRO A 8 -17.31 -27.75 -71.66
C PRO A 8 -16.60 -27.76 -70.30
N THR A 9 -15.28 -27.56 -70.25
CA THR A 9 -14.60 -27.23 -68.99
C THR A 9 -13.51 -26.19 -69.18
N ALA A 10 -13.71 -25.00 -68.62
CA ALA A 10 -12.65 -24.14 -68.07
C ALA A 10 -13.27 -22.97 -67.30
N SER A 11 -13.60 -23.20 -66.04
CA SER A 11 -13.80 -22.12 -65.07
C SER A 11 -12.43 -21.56 -64.69
N THR A 12 -12.06 -20.37 -65.19
CA THR A 12 -10.89 -19.63 -64.70
C THR A 12 -11.20 -19.03 -63.34
N THR A 13 -11.08 -19.83 -62.27
CA THR A 13 -10.94 -19.32 -60.91
C THR A 13 -9.46 -19.23 -60.60
N VAL A 14 -8.86 -18.07 -60.88
CA VAL A 14 -7.52 -17.74 -60.38
C VAL A 14 -7.65 -17.58 -58.87
N ARG A 15 -7.39 -18.66 -58.14
CA ARG A 15 -7.33 -18.66 -56.67
C ARG A 15 -6.08 -17.87 -56.30
N ALA A 16 -6.26 -16.70 -55.67
CA ALA A 16 -5.16 -15.97 -55.06
C ALA A 16 -4.36 -16.94 -54.16
N PRO A 17 -3.02 -16.90 -54.16
CA PRO A 17 -2.23 -17.81 -53.34
C PRO A 17 -2.63 -17.57 -51.88
N ALA A 18 -3.08 -18.64 -51.22
CA ALA A 18 -3.35 -18.60 -49.79
C ALA A 18 -2.06 -18.19 -49.08
N ILE A 19 -2.11 -17.04 -48.40
CA ILE A 19 -1.01 -16.56 -47.55
C ILE A 19 -0.72 -17.69 -46.57
N ALA A 20 0.50 -18.24 -46.64
CA ALA A 20 0.94 -19.26 -45.71
C ALA A 20 0.86 -18.68 -44.30
N THR A 21 -0.03 -19.23 -43.48
CA THR A 21 -0.08 -18.92 -42.06
C THR A 21 1.20 -19.47 -41.45
N ALA A 22 2.19 -18.60 -41.27
CA ALA A 22 3.44 -18.97 -40.63
C ALA A 22 3.14 -19.52 -39.23
N SER A 23 3.35 -20.83 -39.06
CA SER A 23 3.22 -21.54 -37.78
C SER A 23 4.42 -21.27 -36.86
N GLY A 24 4.75 -19.99 -36.69
CA GLY A 24 5.78 -19.50 -35.78
C GLY A 24 5.15 -18.69 -34.66
N ASN A 25 5.84 -18.57 -33.53
CA ASN A 25 5.40 -17.76 -32.39
C ASN A 25 5.33 -16.27 -32.80
N THR A 26 4.22 -15.83 -33.41
CA THR A 26 3.99 -14.47 -33.92
C THR A 26 4.37 -13.42 -32.88
N PHE A 27 4.00 -13.66 -31.62
CA PHE A 27 4.37 -12.82 -30.48
C PHE A 27 5.89 -12.71 -30.31
N GLY A 28 6.63 -13.82 -30.42
CA GLY A 28 8.09 -13.83 -30.35
C GLY A 28 8.76 -13.01 -31.46
N TYR A 29 8.19 -13.00 -32.67
CA TYR A 29 8.68 -12.13 -33.76
C TYR A 29 8.43 -10.65 -33.46
N LEU A 30 7.23 -10.30 -32.97
CA LEU A 30 6.91 -8.92 -32.55
C LEU A 30 7.86 -8.44 -31.46
N VAL A 31 8.14 -9.26 -30.44
CA VAL A 31 9.05 -8.91 -29.35
C VAL A 31 10.48 -8.76 -29.83
N ARG A 32 10.99 -9.68 -30.66
CA ARG A 32 12.36 -9.56 -31.22
C ARG A 32 12.52 -8.32 -32.09
N PHE A 33 11.49 -7.99 -32.87
CA PHE A 33 11.47 -6.77 -33.68
C PHE A 33 11.47 -5.51 -32.79
N ALA A 34 10.60 -5.45 -31.78
CA ALA A 34 10.56 -4.36 -30.81
C ALA A 34 11.92 -4.18 -30.11
N LEU A 35 12.56 -5.28 -29.68
CA LEU A 35 13.88 -5.24 -29.02
C LEU A 35 14.98 -4.73 -29.96
N ALA A 36 14.97 -5.16 -31.23
CA ALA A 36 15.90 -4.68 -32.23
C ALA A 36 15.72 -3.18 -32.48
N ASN A 37 14.49 -2.69 -32.45
CA ASN A 37 14.16 -1.29 -32.63
C ASN A 37 14.64 -0.43 -31.46
N ILE A 38 14.41 -0.89 -30.22
CA ILE A 38 14.89 -0.24 -28.99
C ILE A 38 16.42 -0.11 -29.02
N ARG A 39 17.14 -1.16 -29.45
CA ARG A 39 18.61 -1.13 -29.55
C ARG A 39 19.15 -0.11 -30.56
N ARG A 40 18.36 0.29 -31.56
CA ARG A 40 18.77 1.30 -32.55
C ARG A 40 18.71 2.73 -32.01
N ARG A 41 17.86 3.00 -31.00
CA ARG A 41 17.68 4.33 -30.39
C ARG A 41 17.64 4.24 -28.85
N PRO A 42 18.76 3.90 -28.20
CA PRO A 42 18.79 3.64 -26.76
C PRO A 42 18.49 4.87 -25.92
N GLU A 43 18.93 6.05 -26.34
CA GLU A 43 18.75 7.32 -25.60
C GLU A 43 17.27 7.61 -25.32
N ARG A 44 16.44 7.46 -26.36
CA ARG A 44 15.00 7.65 -26.26
C ARG A 44 14.37 6.65 -25.31
N PHE A 45 14.69 5.37 -25.50
CA PHE A 45 14.17 4.30 -24.65
C PHE A 45 14.49 4.56 -23.18
N VAL A 46 15.74 4.92 -22.89
CA VAL A 46 16.17 5.25 -21.53
C VAL A 46 15.41 6.45 -20.98
N LEU A 47 15.24 7.52 -21.75
CA LEU A 47 14.52 8.73 -21.29
C LEU A 47 13.04 8.42 -20.99
N SER A 48 12.36 7.66 -21.85
CA SER A 48 10.97 7.24 -21.62
C SER A 48 10.86 6.33 -20.39
N VAL A 49 11.75 5.35 -20.28
CA VAL A 49 11.78 4.41 -19.15
C VAL A 49 12.02 5.16 -17.84
N LEU A 50 13.00 6.07 -17.79
CA LEU A 50 13.30 6.85 -16.58
C LEU A 50 12.15 7.77 -16.17
N GLY A 51 11.50 8.45 -17.12
CA GLY A 51 10.36 9.31 -16.82
C GLY A 51 9.16 8.55 -16.24
N ILE A 52 8.83 7.41 -16.84
CA ILE A 52 7.75 6.53 -16.36
C ILE A 52 8.15 5.88 -15.03
N ALA A 53 9.37 5.37 -14.93
CA ALA A 53 9.88 4.72 -13.73
C ALA A 53 9.91 5.68 -12.54
N LEU A 54 10.27 6.95 -12.74
CA LEU A 54 10.24 7.98 -11.71
C LEU A 54 8.82 8.23 -11.19
N ALA A 55 7.82 8.37 -12.08
CA ALA A 55 6.42 8.51 -11.66
C ALA A 55 5.93 7.29 -10.88
N ILE A 56 6.22 6.09 -11.40
CA ILE A 56 5.90 4.82 -10.72
C ILE A 56 6.58 4.77 -9.35
N ALA A 57 7.84 5.17 -9.27
CA ALA A 57 8.59 5.17 -8.02
C ALA A 57 7.99 6.13 -7.00
N CYS A 58 7.67 7.37 -7.38
CA CYS A 58 7.04 8.34 -6.49
C CYS A 58 5.73 7.82 -5.88
N VAL A 59 4.84 7.27 -6.72
CA VAL A 59 3.56 6.70 -6.25
C VAL A 59 3.79 5.49 -5.38
N THR A 60 4.70 4.59 -5.80
CA THR A 60 4.98 3.37 -5.05
C THR A 60 5.59 3.70 -3.69
N ILE A 61 6.51 4.66 -3.59
CA ILE A 61 7.10 5.12 -2.32
C ILE A 61 6.02 5.60 -1.37
N VAL A 62 5.20 6.57 -1.78
CA VAL A 62 4.17 7.13 -0.91
C VAL A 62 3.12 6.10 -0.53
N ARG A 63 2.72 5.24 -1.46
CA ARG A 63 1.75 4.19 -1.17
C ARG A 63 2.31 3.10 -0.27
N THR A 64 3.60 2.79 -0.39
CA THR A 64 4.30 1.86 0.52
C THR A 64 4.33 2.45 1.92
N ILE A 65 4.77 3.71 2.08
CA ILE A 65 4.77 4.40 3.38
C ILE A 65 3.35 4.43 3.97
N SER A 66 2.35 4.80 3.17
CA SER A 66 0.95 4.85 3.61
C SER A 66 0.43 3.48 4.06
N SER A 67 0.73 2.40 3.34
CA SER A 67 0.34 1.03 3.73
C SER A 67 1.09 0.58 4.98
N SER A 68 2.38 0.89 5.10
CA SER A 68 3.17 0.58 6.30
C SER A 68 2.60 1.25 7.55
N PHE A 69 2.30 2.55 7.50
CA PHE A 69 1.67 3.25 8.63
C PHE A 69 0.28 2.69 8.95
N ALA A 70 -0.47 2.27 7.93
CA ALA A 70 -1.76 1.62 8.13
C ALA A 70 -1.60 0.26 8.84
N ILE A 71 -0.66 -0.57 8.41
CA ILE A 71 -0.36 -1.88 9.01
C ILE A 71 0.09 -1.68 10.46
N THR A 72 1.10 -0.83 10.68
CA THR A 72 1.61 -0.54 12.03
C THR A 72 0.52 0.04 12.95
N GLY A 73 -0.37 0.88 12.43
CA GLY A 73 -1.53 1.38 13.17
C GLY A 73 -2.51 0.27 13.54
N ALA A 74 -2.84 -0.63 12.61
CA ALA A 74 -3.72 -1.77 12.87
C ALA A 74 -3.13 -2.72 13.92
N ASP A 75 -1.84 -3.04 13.78
CA ASP A 75 -1.11 -3.92 14.69
C ASP A 75 -1.03 -3.30 16.09
N SER A 76 -0.79 -1.97 16.17
CA SER A 76 -0.78 -1.25 17.45
C SER A 76 -2.14 -1.28 18.16
N VAL A 77 -3.25 -1.12 17.43
CA VAL A 77 -4.59 -1.24 18.01
C VAL A 77 -4.85 -2.68 18.44
N THR A 78 -4.48 -3.67 17.62
CA THR A 78 -4.65 -5.09 17.95
C THR A 78 -3.90 -5.46 19.23
N ASP A 79 -2.67 -4.96 19.36
CA ASP A 79 -1.82 -5.10 20.54
C ASP A 79 -2.40 -4.41 21.79
N VAL A 80 -3.06 -3.26 21.63
CA VAL A 80 -3.78 -2.59 22.72
C VAL A 80 -5.04 -3.36 23.12
N LEU A 81 -5.88 -3.72 22.15
CA LEU A 81 -7.20 -4.29 22.40
C LEU A 81 -7.13 -5.71 22.94
N GLY A 82 -6.23 -6.55 22.40
CA GLY A 82 -6.12 -7.95 22.83
C GLY A 82 -7.44 -8.74 22.74
N GLY A 83 -8.38 -8.30 21.88
CA GLY A 83 -9.73 -8.86 21.77
C GLY A 83 -10.81 -8.20 22.63
N ALA A 84 -10.51 -7.10 23.33
CA ALA A 84 -11.47 -6.32 24.09
C ALA A 84 -12.57 -5.72 23.20
N GLN A 85 -13.80 -5.70 23.72
CA GLN A 85 -14.96 -5.19 22.99
C GLN A 85 -15.10 -3.67 23.09
N LEU A 86 -14.57 -3.07 24.15
CA LEU A 86 -14.58 -1.62 24.33
C LEU A 86 -13.18 -1.15 24.78
N TRP A 87 -12.82 0.05 24.34
CA TRP A 87 -11.57 0.71 24.73
C TRP A 87 -11.86 2.11 25.24
N ALA A 88 -11.73 2.32 26.55
CA ALA A 88 -11.96 3.63 27.15
C ALA A 88 -10.62 4.39 27.26
N VAL A 89 -10.52 5.47 26.49
CA VAL A 89 -9.32 6.31 26.36
C VAL A 89 -9.45 7.57 27.21
N PRO A 90 -8.33 8.16 27.66
CA PRO A 90 -8.35 9.37 28.48
C PRO A 90 -8.88 10.58 27.70
N ALA A 91 -9.30 11.63 28.40
CA ALA A 91 -9.78 12.88 27.81
C ALA A 91 -8.73 13.58 26.93
N ALA A 92 -7.45 13.45 27.31
CA ALA A 92 -6.32 13.91 26.50
C ALA A 92 -6.11 13.07 25.22
N GLY A 93 -6.74 11.90 25.14
CA GLY A 93 -6.64 10.98 24.01
C GLY A 93 -5.43 10.05 24.03
N VAL A 94 -5.25 9.42 22.89
CA VAL A 94 -4.15 8.50 22.62
C VAL A 94 -3.53 8.90 21.29
N HIS A 95 -2.22 8.75 21.18
CA HIS A 95 -1.52 8.95 19.93
C HIS A 95 -0.59 7.80 19.64
N PHE A 96 -0.23 7.66 18.37
CA PHE A 96 0.81 6.76 17.95
C PHE A 96 2.15 7.50 18.04
N ASP A 97 3.05 6.99 18.86
CA ASP A 97 4.41 7.51 18.98
C ASP A 97 5.30 6.82 17.92
N PRO A 98 5.88 7.57 16.96
CA PRO A 98 6.66 6.98 15.88
C PRO A 98 8.01 6.41 16.32
N ASP A 99 8.58 6.89 17.44
CA ASP A 99 9.86 6.44 17.95
C ASP A 99 9.69 5.16 18.77
N ALA A 100 8.63 5.09 19.60
CA ALA A 100 8.26 3.88 20.31
C ALA A 100 7.61 2.84 19.40
N GLN A 101 7.05 3.26 18.26
CA GLN A 101 6.27 2.47 17.29
C GLN A 101 5.02 1.82 17.90
N ALA A 102 4.35 2.50 18.81
CA ALA A 102 3.15 1.99 19.47
C ALA A 102 2.17 3.11 19.85
N LEU A 103 0.93 2.74 20.16
CA LEU A 103 -0.03 3.63 20.79
C LEU A 103 0.32 3.88 22.25
N VAL A 104 0.22 5.14 22.67
CA VAL A 104 0.48 5.61 24.04
C VAL A 104 -0.59 6.58 24.50
N ALA A 105 -0.79 6.64 25.82
CA ALA A 105 -1.79 7.50 26.43
C ALA A 105 -1.25 8.91 26.67
N ASP A 106 -2.07 9.92 26.38
CA ASP A 106 -1.71 11.32 26.58
C ASP A 106 -2.11 11.86 27.96
N GLY A 107 -2.94 11.13 28.69
CA GLY A 107 -3.45 11.54 29.98
C GLY A 107 -3.87 10.37 30.86
N PRO A 108 -4.33 10.66 32.09
CA PRO A 108 -4.77 9.64 33.03
C PRO A 108 -6.01 8.93 32.52
N ALA A 109 -6.05 7.60 32.72
CA ALA A 109 -7.20 6.81 32.31
C ALA A 109 -8.50 7.33 32.92
N PRO A 110 -9.65 7.17 32.25
CA PRO A 110 -10.94 7.53 32.82
C PRO A 110 -11.18 6.86 34.17
N GLU A 111 -11.74 7.61 35.13
CA GLU A 111 -12.24 7.02 36.37
C GLU A 111 -13.44 6.13 36.05
N LEU A 112 -13.27 4.83 36.21
CA LEU A 112 -14.20 3.82 35.71
C LEU A 112 -14.59 2.85 36.82
N ALA A 113 -15.88 2.77 37.12
CA ALA A 113 -16.44 1.69 37.93
C ALA A 113 -17.04 0.63 37.01
N LEU A 114 -16.42 -0.55 36.97
CA LEU A 114 -16.89 -1.65 36.12
C LEU A 114 -18.27 -2.16 36.58
N PRO A 115 -19.29 -2.18 35.70
CA PRO A 115 -20.59 -2.74 36.05
C PRO A 115 -20.50 -4.25 36.29
N ALA A 116 -21.47 -4.80 37.02
CA ALA A 116 -21.50 -6.24 37.34
C ALA A 116 -21.46 -7.12 36.07
N GLY A 117 -20.60 -8.13 36.09
CA GLY A 117 -20.40 -9.08 34.98
C GLY A 117 -19.47 -8.59 33.87
N TRP A 118 -19.03 -7.34 33.90
CA TRP A 118 -17.99 -6.85 32.99
C TRP A 118 -16.62 -7.06 33.62
N THR A 119 -15.62 -7.31 32.78
CA THR A 119 -14.22 -7.31 33.22
C THR A 119 -13.46 -6.22 32.48
N GLY A 120 -12.43 -5.67 33.11
CA GLY A 120 -11.64 -4.61 32.52
C GLY A 120 -10.22 -4.67 33.01
N VAL A 121 -9.29 -4.33 32.13
CA VAL A 121 -7.86 -4.25 32.43
C VAL A 121 -7.47 -2.79 32.35
N HIS A 122 -6.94 -2.28 33.46
CA HIS A 122 -6.39 -0.93 33.54
C HIS A 122 -4.91 -0.98 33.13
N THR A 123 -4.61 -0.39 31.99
CA THR A 123 -3.25 -0.38 31.45
C THR A 123 -2.67 1.01 31.59
N LEU A 124 -1.73 1.19 32.51
CA LEU A 124 -0.83 2.35 32.48
C LEU A 124 0.01 2.26 31.21
N SER A 125 0.14 3.36 30.48
CA SER A 125 0.86 3.41 29.23
C SER A 125 1.59 4.74 29.05
N GLY A 126 2.83 4.65 28.57
CA GLY A 126 3.61 5.80 28.14
C GLY A 126 4.88 5.37 27.43
N VAL A 127 5.83 6.29 27.31
CA VAL A 127 7.12 6.06 26.66
C VAL A 127 8.23 6.13 27.70
N THR A 128 9.18 5.21 27.60
CA THR A 128 10.44 5.23 28.32
C THR A 128 11.61 4.99 27.37
N THR A 129 12.84 5.08 27.86
CA THR A 129 14.04 4.85 27.06
C THR A 129 14.78 3.63 27.58
N VAL A 130 15.08 2.68 26.70
CA VAL A 130 15.88 1.47 27.00
C VAL A 130 17.03 1.41 26.01
N ALA A 131 18.26 1.45 26.53
CA ALA A 131 19.49 1.46 25.71
C ALA A 131 19.48 2.53 24.59
N GLY A 132 18.91 3.72 24.87
CA GLY A 132 18.81 4.82 23.91
C GLY A 132 17.63 4.72 22.92
N ASN A 133 16.86 3.62 22.95
CA ASN A 133 15.67 3.45 22.12
C ASN A 133 14.42 3.86 22.90
N ALA A 134 13.50 4.58 22.25
CA ALA A 134 12.17 4.81 22.80
C ALA A 134 11.42 3.46 22.87
N VAL A 135 10.71 3.21 23.96
CA VAL A 135 9.98 1.97 24.23
C VAL A 135 8.63 2.32 24.82
N SER A 136 7.57 1.73 24.25
CA SER A 136 6.23 1.81 24.84
C SER A 136 6.19 0.94 26.08
N LEU A 137 6.05 1.56 27.25
CA LEU A 137 5.95 0.86 28.52
C LEU A 137 4.48 0.72 28.91
N ARG A 138 4.06 -0.50 29.26
CA ARG A 138 2.70 -0.81 29.71
C ARG A 138 2.71 -1.56 31.04
N SER A 139 1.70 -1.35 31.89
CA SER A 139 1.51 -2.17 33.08
C SER A 139 0.87 -3.52 32.76
N GLY A 140 1.19 -4.53 33.57
CA GLY A 140 0.45 -5.78 33.67
C GLY A 140 0.27 -6.17 35.13
N ASP A 141 -0.98 -6.42 35.54
CA ASP A 141 -1.30 -6.64 36.96
C ASP A 141 -0.69 -7.92 37.54
N GLU A 142 -0.50 -8.96 36.72
CA GLU A 142 0.13 -10.22 37.14
C GLU A 142 1.65 -10.26 36.88
N MET A 143 2.28 -9.12 36.53
CA MET A 143 3.70 -9.09 36.18
C MET A 143 4.60 -9.07 37.42
N PRO A 144 5.53 -10.04 37.56
CA PRO A 144 6.54 -10.01 38.62
C PRO A 144 7.46 -8.79 38.51
N SER A 145 7.82 -8.17 39.63
CA SER A 145 8.66 -6.96 39.68
C SER A 145 10.07 -7.10 39.09
N GLY A 146 10.58 -8.33 38.93
CA GLY A 146 11.89 -8.62 38.34
C GLY A 146 11.84 -9.08 36.87
N GLN A 147 10.68 -9.01 36.22
CA GLN A 147 10.49 -9.51 34.85
C GLN A 147 9.82 -8.46 33.96
N THR A 148 10.09 -8.55 32.66
CA THR A 148 9.37 -7.80 31.64
C THR A 148 9.01 -8.72 30.49
N ILE A 149 7.82 -8.53 29.93
CA ILE A 149 7.42 -9.17 28.68
C ILE A 149 7.61 -8.15 27.57
N LEU A 150 8.45 -8.46 26.58
CA LEU A 150 8.60 -7.69 25.37
C LEU A 150 7.79 -8.35 24.25
N GLY A 151 7.14 -7.55 23.41
CA GLY A 151 6.68 -8.06 22.12
C GLY A 151 7.89 -8.44 21.24
N SER A 152 7.71 -9.42 20.34
CA SER A 152 8.78 -9.95 19.49
C SER A 152 9.44 -8.86 18.66
N ALA A 153 8.66 -7.93 18.10
CA ALA A 153 9.17 -6.84 17.30
C ALA A 153 10.00 -5.83 18.13
N LEU A 154 9.65 -5.61 19.40
CA LEU A 154 10.46 -4.81 20.33
C LEU A 154 11.76 -5.55 20.72
N ALA A 155 11.68 -6.85 20.99
CA ALA A 155 12.83 -7.67 21.35
C ALA A 155 13.88 -7.66 20.22
N ASP A 156 13.43 -7.81 18.97
CA ASP A 156 14.29 -7.69 17.78
C ASP A 156 14.91 -6.29 17.65
N ARG A 157 14.13 -5.23 17.89
CA ARG A 157 14.61 -3.84 17.85
C ARG A 157 15.68 -3.55 18.90
N LEU A 158 15.54 -4.13 20.08
CA LEU A 158 16.52 -3.99 21.17
C LEU A 158 17.68 -4.99 21.04
N GLY A 159 17.57 -5.99 20.16
CA GLY A 159 18.56 -7.05 19.98
C GLY A 159 18.69 -7.97 21.19
N VAL A 160 17.56 -8.25 21.87
CA VAL A 160 17.52 -9.07 23.09
C VAL A 160 16.71 -10.34 22.88
N ALA A 161 17.12 -11.42 23.53
CA ALA A 161 16.48 -12.73 23.49
C ALA A 161 15.75 -13.06 24.81
N PRO A 162 14.82 -14.03 24.82
CA PRO A 162 14.25 -14.55 26.05
C PRO A 162 15.34 -15.02 27.04
N GLY A 163 15.26 -14.55 28.28
CA GLY A 163 16.25 -14.81 29.35
C GLY A 163 17.31 -13.73 29.50
N ASP A 164 17.45 -12.81 28.53
CA ASP A 164 18.35 -11.66 28.66
C ASP A 164 17.84 -10.67 29.71
N ARG A 165 18.63 -9.65 29.99
CA ARG A 165 18.28 -8.58 30.92
C ARG A 165 18.25 -7.23 30.24
N VAL A 166 17.22 -6.45 30.55
CA VAL A 166 17.10 -5.05 30.16
C VAL A 166 16.98 -4.18 31.40
N GLU A 167 17.47 -2.95 31.31
CA GLU A 167 17.34 -1.96 32.37
C GLU A 167 16.23 -0.97 32.02
N ILE A 168 15.19 -0.92 32.86
CA ILE A 168 14.08 0.03 32.74
C ILE A 168 14.01 0.84 34.02
N ALA A 169 14.19 2.16 33.90
CA ALA A 169 14.19 3.09 35.04
C ALA A 169 15.10 2.67 36.21
N GLY A 170 16.30 2.16 35.90
CA GLY A 170 17.29 1.72 36.89
C GLY A 170 17.05 0.32 37.45
N GLN A 171 16.00 -0.39 37.01
CA GLN A 171 15.70 -1.76 37.43
C GLN A 171 16.11 -2.76 36.35
N SER A 172 16.88 -3.77 36.75
CA SER A 172 17.28 -4.88 35.86
C SER A 172 16.20 -5.95 35.83
N LEU A 173 15.57 -6.14 34.68
CA LEU A 173 14.44 -7.04 34.47
C LEU A 173 14.83 -8.19 33.54
N VAL A 174 14.38 -9.41 33.85
CA VAL A 174 14.55 -10.57 32.97
C VAL A 174 13.51 -10.51 31.85
N VAL A 175 13.99 -10.63 30.62
CA VAL A 175 13.18 -10.57 29.39
C VAL A 175 12.47 -11.90 29.16
N ALA A 176 11.15 -11.83 29.04
CA ALA A 176 10.34 -12.81 28.34
C ALA A 176 9.84 -12.18 27.03
N VAL A 177 9.65 -12.99 25.98
CA VAL A 177 9.10 -12.50 24.71
C VAL A 177 7.73 -13.13 24.47
N LYS A 178 6.70 -12.31 24.31
CA LYS A 178 5.32 -12.75 24.04
C LYS A 178 4.54 -11.68 23.28
N GLY A 179 3.78 -12.11 22.28
CA GLY A 179 3.03 -11.23 21.39
C GLY A 179 3.94 -10.58 20.34
N ASP A 180 3.32 -9.97 19.33
CA ASP A 180 4.04 -9.41 18.16
C ASP A 180 4.22 -7.88 18.24
N GLY A 181 3.84 -7.28 19.37
CA GLY A 181 3.79 -5.83 19.56
C GLY A 181 5.15 -5.14 19.78
N GLN A 182 5.07 -3.82 19.93
CA GLN A 182 6.21 -2.91 20.17
C GLN A 182 6.31 -2.44 21.63
N SER A 183 5.59 -3.11 22.54
CA SER A 183 5.48 -2.71 23.95
C SER A 183 6.24 -3.63 24.90
N ALA A 184 6.75 -3.03 25.97
CA ALA A 184 7.29 -3.70 27.14
C ALA A 184 6.25 -3.68 28.26
N ILE A 185 5.82 -4.85 28.70
CA ILE A 185 4.91 -5.01 29.83
C ILE A 185 5.74 -5.23 31.09
N VAL A 186 5.47 -4.44 32.12
CA VAL A 186 6.14 -4.49 33.44
C VAL A 186 5.11 -4.49 34.57
N SER A 187 5.57 -4.72 35.80
CA SER A 187 4.72 -4.58 36.99
C SER A 187 4.08 -3.19 37.07
N THR A 188 2.83 -3.12 37.55
CA THR A 188 2.08 -1.87 37.67
C THR A 188 2.82 -0.81 38.49
N ASP A 189 3.56 -1.18 39.54
CA ASP A 189 4.33 -0.24 40.34
C ASP A 189 5.50 0.40 39.57
N LEU A 190 6.24 -0.40 38.79
CA LEU A 190 7.29 0.12 37.92
C LEU A 190 6.69 1.01 36.83
N ALA A 191 5.64 0.58 36.15
CA ALA A 191 4.96 1.39 35.14
C ALA A 191 4.54 2.75 35.72
N ARG A 192 3.87 2.77 36.88
CA ARG A 192 3.45 4.00 37.56
C ARG A 192 4.62 4.92 37.88
N SER A 193 5.76 4.37 38.32
CA SER A 193 6.95 5.18 38.63
C SER A 193 7.55 5.88 37.39
N VAL A 194 7.30 5.34 36.20
CA VAL A 194 7.87 5.85 34.94
C VAL A 194 6.89 6.73 34.17
N VAL A 195 5.65 6.27 34.00
CA VAL A 195 4.65 6.93 33.14
C VAL A 195 3.55 7.65 33.93
N GLY A 196 3.58 7.56 35.27
CA GLY A 196 2.54 8.12 36.14
C GLY A 196 1.22 7.36 35.99
N GLU A 197 0.11 8.11 36.04
CA GLU A 197 -1.24 7.56 35.91
C GLU A 197 -1.74 7.53 34.46
N LYS A 198 -0.88 7.86 33.48
CA LYS A 198 -1.25 7.82 32.07
C LYS A 198 -1.66 6.41 31.68
N GLY A 199 -2.81 6.25 31.02
CA GLY A 199 -3.30 4.93 30.67
C GLY A 199 -4.66 4.92 30.01
N TRP A 200 -5.20 3.73 29.85
CA TRP A 200 -6.54 3.48 29.32
C TRP A 200 -7.14 2.22 29.96
N TRP A 201 -8.41 1.97 29.67
CA TRP A 201 -9.07 0.71 29.99
C TRP A 201 -9.39 -0.08 28.73
N THR A 202 -9.06 -1.37 28.74
CA THR A 202 -9.68 -2.33 27.84
C THR A 202 -10.77 -3.07 28.59
N VAL A 203 -11.95 -3.18 28.01
CA VAL A 203 -13.13 -3.72 28.69
C VAL A 203 -13.69 -4.88 27.87
N PHE A 204 -13.94 -5.98 28.58
CA PHE A 204 -14.51 -7.20 28.03
C PHE A 204 -15.98 -7.34 28.47
N ALA A 205 -16.82 -7.65 27.50
CA ALA A 205 -18.23 -7.90 27.70
C ALA A 205 -18.46 -9.13 28.58
N PRO A 206 -19.62 -9.23 29.26
CA PRO A 206 -20.00 -10.47 29.92
C PRO A 206 -20.10 -11.63 28.93
N ASP A 207 -19.78 -12.82 29.40
CA ASP A 207 -19.75 -14.06 28.60
C ASP A 207 -21.01 -14.22 27.73
N GLY A 208 -20.80 -14.50 26.44
CA GLY A 208 -21.85 -14.71 25.45
C GLY A 208 -22.41 -13.42 24.83
N ARG A 209 -21.96 -12.23 25.24
CA ARG A 209 -22.34 -10.94 24.65
C ARG A 209 -21.23 -10.25 23.86
N GLU A 210 -20.11 -10.93 23.59
CA GLU A 210 -18.91 -10.35 22.98
C GLU A 210 -19.16 -9.76 21.58
N LYS A 211 -20.23 -10.22 20.90
CA LYS A 211 -20.63 -9.74 19.57
C LYS A 211 -21.84 -8.82 19.56
N ASP A 212 -22.34 -8.45 20.74
CA ASP A 212 -23.48 -7.55 20.87
C ASP A 212 -23.07 -6.13 20.44
N ARG A 213 -23.85 -5.52 19.54
CA ARG A 213 -23.55 -4.17 19.02
C ARG A 213 -24.10 -3.05 19.90
N THR A 214 -24.72 -3.40 21.03
CA THR A 214 -25.27 -2.47 22.02
C THR A 214 -24.40 -2.36 23.29
N LEU A 215 -23.22 -3.00 23.28
CA LEU A 215 -22.29 -3.00 24.41
C LEU A 215 -21.90 -1.60 24.84
N ALA A 216 -21.48 -0.74 23.90
CA ALA A 216 -21.05 0.61 24.22
C ALA A 216 -22.19 1.48 24.77
N GLN A 217 -23.42 1.30 24.28
CA GLN A 217 -24.60 1.97 24.82
C GLN A 217 -24.88 1.54 26.27
N THR A 218 -24.86 0.23 26.54
CA THR A 218 -25.09 -0.32 27.88
C THR A 218 -24.02 0.14 28.86
N PHE A 219 -22.76 0.05 28.43
CA PHE A 219 -21.61 0.37 29.26
C PHE A 219 -21.49 1.88 29.49
N GLY A 220 -21.62 2.70 28.44
CA GLY A 220 -21.61 4.16 28.54
C GLY A 220 -22.75 4.72 29.41
N ALA A 221 -23.94 4.11 29.37
CA ALA A 221 -25.03 4.48 30.27
C ALA A 221 -24.71 4.17 31.75
N ALA A 222 -23.95 3.10 32.02
CA ALA A 222 -23.57 2.72 33.37
C ALA A 222 -22.41 3.57 33.93
N THR A 223 -21.48 4.01 33.07
CA THR A 223 -20.29 4.76 33.48
C THR A 223 -20.41 6.27 33.28
N GLY A 224 -21.40 6.72 32.51
CA GLY A 224 -21.59 8.13 32.16
C GLY A 224 -20.61 8.65 31.10
N LEU A 225 -19.76 7.78 30.53
CA LEU A 225 -18.80 8.17 29.51
C LEU A 225 -19.44 8.19 28.12
N PRO A 226 -19.09 9.17 27.27
CA PRO A 226 -19.50 9.16 25.87
C PRO A 226 -18.86 7.98 25.14
N PHE A 227 -19.51 7.52 24.08
CA PHE A 227 -19.01 6.40 23.29
C PHE A 227 -19.19 6.63 21.79
N THR A 228 -18.36 5.98 20.99
CA THR A 228 -18.40 6.04 19.54
C THR A 228 -17.78 4.79 18.91
N ALA A 229 -18.30 4.37 17.76
CA ALA A 229 -17.66 3.35 16.92
C ALA A 229 -16.80 3.96 15.79
N ASP A 230 -16.74 5.30 15.73
CA ASP A 230 -15.92 6.02 14.77
C ASP A 230 -14.55 6.37 15.38
N PRO A 231 -13.46 5.72 14.94
CA PRO A 231 -12.12 6.02 15.44
C PRO A 231 -11.62 7.43 15.09
N ALA A 232 -12.28 8.14 14.16
CA ALA A 232 -11.91 9.52 13.82
C ALA A 232 -12.36 10.54 14.88
N MET A 233 -13.32 10.18 15.72
CA MET A 233 -13.81 11.04 16.78
C MET A 233 -12.80 11.08 17.93
N MET A 234 -12.35 12.28 18.28
CA MET A 234 -11.44 12.51 19.41
C MET A 234 -12.24 12.72 20.70
N PRO A 235 -11.68 12.36 21.87
CA PRO A 235 -12.29 12.69 23.14
C PRO A 235 -12.41 14.21 23.34
N ASP A 236 -13.38 14.62 24.15
CA ASP A 236 -13.45 15.99 24.64
C ASP A 236 -12.36 16.22 25.69
N ALA A 237 -11.53 17.26 25.49
CA ALA A 237 -10.40 17.56 26.36
C ALA A 237 -10.84 17.98 27.77
N ASP A 238 -12.03 18.56 27.90
CA ASP A 238 -12.64 18.93 29.18
C ASP A 238 -13.53 17.82 29.77
N GLY A 239 -13.63 16.68 29.07
CA GLY A 239 -14.47 15.55 29.44
C GLY A 239 -13.78 14.53 30.36
N GLY A 240 -14.48 13.42 30.65
CA GLY A 240 -13.96 12.30 31.43
C GLY A 240 -13.21 11.23 30.62
N GLY A 241 -13.17 11.37 29.29
CA GLY A 241 -12.67 10.36 28.36
C GLY A 241 -13.71 9.94 27.33
N LEU A 242 -13.38 8.92 26.53
CA LEU A 242 -14.23 8.41 25.45
C LEU A 242 -14.11 6.90 25.36
N ILE A 243 -15.24 6.22 25.13
CA ILE A 243 -15.26 4.78 24.85
C ILE A 243 -15.31 4.55 23.34
N TYR A 244 -14.30 3.87 22.80
CA TYR A 244 -14.36 3.30 21.48
C TYR A 244 -15.05 1.94 21.50
N ASP A 245 -16.09 1.80 20.69
CA ASP A 245 -16.81 0.56 20.45
C ASP A 245 -16.13 -0.23 19.32
N THR A 246 -15.50 -1.36 19.66
CA THR A 246 -14.73 -2.16 18.70
C THR A 246 -15.60 -3.16 17.96
N VAL A 247 -16.81 -3.43 18.46
CA VAL A 247 -17.76 -4.43 17.94
C VAL A 247 -18.88 -3.77 17.13
N GLY A 248 -19.33 -2.60 17.57
CA GLY A 248 -20.42 -1.86 16.99
C GLY A 248 -20.09 -1.12 15.68
N GLY A 249 -20.86 -0.07 15.42
CA GLY A 249 -20.74 0.76 14.21
C GLY A 249 -21.39 0.17 12.96
N SER A 250 -21.36 0.95 11.88
CA SER A 250 -21.89 0.56 10.57
C SER A 250 -20.77 0.14 9.61
N GLY A 251 -21.09 -0.74 8.67
CA GLY A 251 -20.19 -1.17 7.59
C GLY A 251 -19.48 -2.52 7.83
N PRO A 252 -18.75 -3.01 6.80
CA PRO A 252 -18.11 -4.33 6.80
C PRO A 252 -16.71 -4.36 7.42
N LEU A 253 -16.13 -3.20 7.75
CA LEU A 253 -14.76 -3.08 8.27
C LEU A 253 -14.75 -3.16 9.79
N THR A 254 -13.75 -3.84 10.36
CA THR A 254 -13.52 -3.87 11.81
C THR A 254 -12.99 -2.54 12.32
N PHE A 255 -12.99 -2.34 13.63
CA PHE A 255 -12.48 -1.12 14.24
C PHE A 255 -10.99 -0.90 13.93
N GLU A 256 -10.17 -1.94 14.00
CA GLU A 256 -8.73 -1.89 13.67
C GLU A 256 -8.51 -1.46 12.22
N GLN A 257 -9.33 -1.95 11.28
CA GLN A 257 -9.28 -1.57 9.88
C GLN A 257 -9.68 -0.09 9.67
N LYS A 258 -10.71 0.38 10.37
CA LYS A 258 -11.13 1.78 10.31
C LYS A 258 -10.06 2.71 10.92
N PHE A 259 -9.50 2.33 12.06
CA PHE A 259 -8.44 3.08 12.74
C PHE A 259 -7.18 3.14 11.86
N SER A 260 -6.77 2.00 11.30
CA SER A 260 -5.69 1.88 10.31
C SER A 260 -5.87 2.80 9.10
N ALA A 261 -7.10 2.93 8.60
CA ALA A 261 -7.40 3.82 7.48
C ALA A 261 -7.15 5.30 7.80
N LEU A 262 -7.25 5.73 9.07
CA LEU A 262 -6.92 7.10 9.48
C LEU A 262 -5.43 7.40 9.29
N PHE A 263 -4.55 6.43 9.58
CA PHE A 263 -3.10 6.56 9.36
C PHE A 263 -2.78 6.63 7.87
N SER A 264 -3.36 5.71 7.09
CA SER A 264 -3.22 5.70 5.63
C SER A 264 -3.66 7.02 4.99
N GLY A 265 -4.78 7.55 5.47
CA GLY A 265 -5.37 8.82 5.03
C GLY A 265 -4.45 10.01 5.31
N LYS A 266 -3.89 10.12 6.51
CA LYS A 266 -2.94 11.20 6.87
C LYS A 266 -1.72 11.23 5.96
N VAL A 267 -1.15 10.08 5.59
CA VAL A 267 -0.01 10.03 4.65
C VAL A 267 -0.43 10.46 3.25
N THR A 268 -1.57 9.98 2.77
CA THR A 268 -2.05 10.28 1.40
C THR A 268 -2.46 11.74 1.23
N SER A 269 -3.00 12.38 2.27
CA SER A 269 -3.35 13.81 2.25
C SER A 269 -2.20 14.75 2.62
N SER A 270 -1.06 14.20 3.06
CA SER A 270 0.12 14.99 3.41
C SER A 270 0.81 15.64 2.19
N THR A 271 1.78 16.51 2.46
CA THR A 271 2.68 17.07 1.43
C THR A 271 3.36 15.97 0.60
N LEU A 272 3.70 14.82 1.19
CA LEU A 272 4.27 13.69 0.45
C LEU A 272 3.26 13.13 -0.57
N GLY A 273 1.99 13.00 -0.17
CA GLY A 273 0.90 12.61 -1.05
C GLY A 273 0.71 13.56 -2.22
N LEU A 274 0.77 14.86 -1.96
CA LEU A 274 0.70 15.89 -3.01
C LEU A 274 1.89 15.78 -3.99
N ILE A 275 3.11 15.65 -3.48
CA ILE A 275 4.32 15.48 -4.30
C ILE A 275 4.21 14.23 -5.17
N SER A 276 3.75 13.11 -4.62
CA SER A 276 3.51 11.88 -5.40
C SER A 276 2.47 12.08 -6.49
N THR A 277 1.38 12.78 -6.20
CA THR A 277 0.32 13.04 -7.19
C THR A 277 0.82 13.91 -8.34
N ILE A 278 1.59 14.97 -8.03
CA ILE A 278 2.22 15.82 -9.05
C ILE A 278 3.25 15.02 -9.84
N GLY A 279 4.08 14.21 -9.17
CA GLY A 279 5.08 13.35 -9.80
C GLY A 279 4.48 12.36 -10.77
N LEU A 280 3.35 11.73 -10.42
CA LEU A 280 2.59 10.87 -11.32
C LEU A 280 2.12 11.61 -12.56
N GLY A 281 1.51 12.79 -12.37
CA GLY A 281 1.06 13.63 -13.48
C GLY A 281 2.21 14.02 -14.42
N LEU A 282 3.34 14.42 -13.85
CA LEU A 282 4.52 14.80 -14.63
C LEU A 282 5.11 13.62 -15.40
N GLY A 283 5.28 12.45 -14.78
CA GLY A 283 5.81 11.29 -15.49
C GLY A 283 4.86 10.75 -16.55
N PHE A 284 3.54 10.87 -16.35
CA PHE A 284 2.55 10.59 -17.40
C PHE A 284 2.71 11.54 -18.60
N VAL A 285 2.84 12.85 -18.35
CA VAL A 285 3.07 13.85 -19.42
C VAL A 285 4.38 13.57 -20.16
N ILE A 286 5.46 13.23 -19.44
CA ILE A 286 6.76 12.87 -20.03
C ILE A 286 6.61 11.63 -20.92
N ALA A 287 5.90 10.60 -20.45
CA ALA A 287 5.66 9.38 -21.20
C ALA A 287 4.92 9.66 -22.51
N VAL A 288 3.78 10.37 -22.43
CA VAL A 288 2.96 10.74 -23.59
C VAL A 288 3.76 11.58 -24.58
N SER A 289 4.49 12.59 -24.11
CA SER A 289 5.30 13.47 -24.97
C SER A 289 6.39 12.69 -25.69
N SER A 290 7.05 11.76 -24.98
CA SER A 290 8.08 10.90 -25.54
C SER A 290 7.53 9.93 -26.59
N PHE A 291 6.37 9.31 -26.34
CA PHE A 291 5.69 8.44 -27.30
C PHE A 291 5.19 9.20 -28.52
N LEU A 292 4.59 10.38 -28.35
CA LEU A 292 4.14 11.23 -29.45
C LEU A 292 5.30 11.59 -30.37
N ALA A 293 6.41 12.04 -29.82
CA ALA A 293 7.62 12.31 -30.61
C ALA A 293 8.08 11.04 -31.38
N ALA A 294 7.81 9.83 -30.88
CA ALA A 294 8.27 8.58 -31.47
C ALA A 294 7.48 8.24 -32.72
N VAL A 295 6.18 8.45 -32.59
CA VAL A 295 5.23 8.29 -33.67
C VAL A 295 5.52 9.33 -34.76
N GLN A 296 5.85 10.57 -34.41
CA GLN A 296 6.18 11.62 -35.38
C GLN A 296 7.49 11.34 -36.13
N GLU A 297 8.56 10.93 -35.44
CA GLU A 297 9.85 10.59 -36.08
C GLU A 297 9.73 9.45 -37.09
N ARG A 298 8.76 8.54 -36.90
CA ARG A 298 8.53 7.39 -37.78
C ARG A 298 7.31 7.56 -38.69
N LYS A 299 6.70 8.75 -38.76
CA LYS A 299 5.47 9.04 -39.53
C LYS A 299 5.57 8.55 -40.98
N ARG A 300 6.72 8.76 -41.62
CA ARG A 300 6.99 8.31 -43.00
C ARG A 300 7.06 6.78 -43.12
N GLU A 301 7.63 6.09 -42.13
CA GLU A 301 7.68 4.63 -42.10
C GLU A 301 6.26 4.05 -42.01
N PHE A 302 5.39 4.63 -41.16
CA PHE A 302 3.97 4.28 -41.08
C PHE A 302 3.26 4.51 -42.42
N GLY A 303 3.52 5.63 -43.10
CA GLY A 303 2.93 5.95 -44.41
C GLY A 303 3.28 4.92 -45.50
N ILE A 304 4.51 4.41 -45.51
CA ILE A 304 4.95 3.36 -46.46
C ILE A 304 4.30 2.02 -46.13
N MET A 305 4.19 1.66 -44.86
CA MET A 305 3.59 0.38 -44.47
C MET A 305 2.07 0.36 -44.68
N SER A 306 1.40 1.48 -44.41
CA SER A 306 -0.03 1.63 -44.70
C SER A 306 -0.35 1.57 -46.20
N SER A 307 0.54 2.03 -47.09
CA SER A 307 0.31 1.94 -48.53
C SER A 307 0.48 0.52 -49.10
N ILE A 308 1.18 -0.36 -48.37
CA ILE A 308 1.35 -1.79 -48.70
C ILE A 308 0.24 -2.65 -48.05
N GLY A 309 -0.61 -2.05 -47.21
CA GLY A 309 -1.71 -2.74 -46.52
C GLY A 309 -1.33 -3.38 -45.18
N LEU A 310 -0.20 -3.00 -44.58
CA LEU A 310 0.32 -3.53 -43.31
C LEU A 310 0.02 -2.63 -42.10
N ALA A 311 -1.08 -1.87 -42.15
CA ALA A 311 -1.39 -0.86 -41.12
C ALA A 311 -1.62 -1.49 -39.73
N ASP A 312 -2.27 -2.66 -39.69
CA ASP A 312 -2.59 -3.36 -38.45
C ASP A 312 -1.34 -3.99 -37.82
N GLU A 313 -0.46 -4.60 -38.61
CA GLU A 313 0.82 -5.16 -38.13
C GLU A 313 1.68 -4.09 -37.46
N VAL A 314 1.66 -2.89 -38.01
CA VAL A 314 2.44 -1.77 -37.50
C VAL A 314 1.90 -1.26 -36.16
N LEU A 315 0.58 -1.25 -35.99
CA LEU A 315 -0.04 -1.02 -34.69
C LEU A 315 0.46 -2.05 -33.66
N TYR A 316 0.50 -3.34 -34.02
CA TYR A 316 0.98 -4.39 -33.12
C TYR A 316 2.47 -4.25 -32.77
N PHE A 317 3.33 -3.91 -33.74
CA PHE A 317 4.76 -3.66 -33.46
C PHE A 317 4.96 -2.52 -32.47
N PHE A 318 4.24 -1.41 -32.66
CA PHE A 318 4.31 -0.28 -31.74
C PHE A 318 3.74 -0.63 -30.36
N LEU A 319 2.60 -1.31 -30.31
CA LEU A 319 1.97 -1.71 -29.05
C LEU A 319 2.90 -2.60 -28.23
N VAL A 320 3.60 -3.55 -28.87
CA VAL A 320 4.60 -4.40 -28.21
C VAL A 320 5.82 -3.60 -27.76
N GLU A 321 6.33 -2.66 -28.57
CA GLU A 321 7.42 -1.76 -28.18
C GLU A 321 7.06 -0.93 -26.94
N SER A 322 5.88 -0.31 -26.94
CA SER A 322 5.35 0.42 -25.80
C SER A 322 5.14 -0.47 -24.58
N ALA A 323 4.58 -1.67 -24.76
CA ALA A 323 4.39 -2.62 -23.66
C ALA A 323 5.73 -2.98 -22.99
N VAL A 324 6.79 -3.23 -23.77
CA VAL A 324 8.13 -3.48 -23.24
C VAL A 324 8.64 -2.27 -22.44
N VAL A 325 8.46 -1.04 -22.97
CA VAL A 325 8.83 0.19 -22.24
C VAL A 325 8.10 0.29 -20.90
N PHE A 326 6.77 0.08 -20.88
CA PHE A 326 5.97 0.15 -19.66
C PHE A 326 6.36 -0.92 -18.64
N VAL A 327 6.60 -2.17 -19.08
CA VAL A 327 7.02 -3.26 -18.20
C VAL A 327 8.40 -2.97 -17.60
N VAL A 328 9.36 -2.55 -18.41
CA VAL A 328 10.71 -2.22 -17.92
C VAL A 328 10.66 -1.02 -16.97
N ALA A 329 9.92 0.03 -17.32
CA ALA A 329 9.75 1.19 -16.45
C ALA A 329 9.06 0.85 -15.14
N TYR A 330 8.05 -0.04 -15.16
CA TYR A 330 7.41 -0.53 -13.96
C TYR A 330 8.38 -1.29 -13.05
N LEU A 331 9.14 -2.25 -13.60
CA LEU A 331 10.11 -3.02 -12.83
C LEU A 331 11.20 -2.12 -12.22
N VAL A 332 11.74 -1.19 -13.00
CA VAL A 332 12.74 -0.22 -12.53
C VAL A 332 12.13 0.70 -11.46
N GLY A 333 10.91 1.19 -11.67
CA GLY A 333 10.22 2.09 -10.77
C GLY A 333 9.92 1.44 -9.41
N ILE A 334 9.35 0.22 -9.39
CA ILE A 334 9.04 -0.47 -8.13
C ILE A 334 10.31 -0.92 -7.40
N ALA A 335 11.35 -1.34 -8.12
CA ALA A 335 12.62 -1.73 -7.51
C ALA A 335 13.31 -0.50 -6.89
N GLY A 336 13.33 0.61 -7.62
CA GLY A 336 13.85 1.89 -7.12
C GLY A 336 13.07 2.39 -5.90
N ALA A 337 11.74 2.27 -5.92
CA ALA A 337 10.89 2.62 -4.77
C ALA A 337 11.18 1.74 -3.55
N GLY A 338 11.26 0.42 -3.73
CA GLY A 338 11.55 -0.51 -2.65
C GLY A 338 12.92 -0.25 -2.02
N ALA A 339 13.95 -0.04 -2.85
CA ALA A 339 15.28 0.34 -2.39
C ALA A 339 15.28 1.69 -1.64
N ALA A 340 14.58 2.70 -2.18
CA ALA A 340 14.48 4.01 -1.54
C ALA A 340 13.81 3.94 -0.16
N VAL A 341 12.68 3.23 -0.05
CA VAL A 341 11.99 3.08 1.25
C VAL A 341 12.83 2.29 2.24
N ALA A 342 13.44 1.19 1.82
CA ALA A 342 14.28 0.36 2.69
C ALA A 342 15.52 1.10 3.23
N LEU A 343 16.12 1.98 2.42
CA LEU A 343 17.30 2.75 2.81
C LEU A 343 16.97 3.98 3.65
N VAL A 344 15.84 4.65 3.37
CA VAL A 344 15.49 5.93 4.03
C VAL A 344 14.69 5.71 5.31
N ILE A 345 13.80 4.71 5.35
CA ILE A 345 12.92 4.46 6.51
C ILE A 345 12.85 2.95 6.81
N PRO A 346 13.96 2.32 7.27
CA PRO A 346 14.02 0.88 7.48
C PRO A 346 12.98 0.38 8.49
N GLY A 347 12.65 1.19 9.50
CA GLY A 347 11.74 0.80 10.59
C GLY A 347 10.27 0.61 10.20
N ILE A 348 9.85 1.08 9.02
CA ILE A 348 8.48 0.88 8.51
C ILE A 348 8.47 0.18 7.13
N ALA A 349 9.62 -0.20 6.60
CA ALA A 349 9.74 -0.80 5.28
C ALA A 349 9.30 -2.28 5.31
N THR A 350 8.01 -2.55 5.11
CA THR A 350 7.52 -3.93 5.05
C THR A 350 7.40 -4.43 3.60
N PRO A 351 7.87 -5.66 3.29
CA PRO A 351 7.70 -6.24 1.96
C PRO A 351 6.23 -6.34 1.52
N THR A 352 5.33 -6.54 2.48
CA THR A 352 3.88 -6.59 2.26
C THR A 352 3.32 -5.24 1.79
N ALA A 353 3.70 -4.13 2.44
CA ALA A 353 3.29 -2.79 2.02
C ALA A 353 3.82 -2.45 0.62
N TRP A 354 5.08 -2.78 0.34
CA TRP A 354 5.69 -2.57 -0.98
C TRP A 354 5.00 -3.39 -2.07
N LEU A 355 4.67 -4.65 -1.79
CA LEU A 355 3.98 -5.54 -2.73
C LEU A 355 2.56 -5.04 -3.01
N GLN A 356 1.81 -4.62 -1.98
CA GLN A 356 0.48 -4.03 -2.14
C GLN A 356 0.53 -2.74 -2.97
N ALA A 357 1.49 -1.85 -2.69
CA ALA A 357 1.69 -0.64 -3.47
C ALA A 357 2.03 -0.95 -4.94
N SER A 358 2.95 -1.89 -5.16
CA SER A 358 3.37 -2.32 -6.49
C SER A 358 2.22 -2.93 -7.28
N ALA A 359 1.40 -3.78 -6.66
CA ALA A 359 0.23 -4.40 -7.28
C ALA A 359 -0.84 -3.36 -7.65
N MET A 360 -1.06 -2.37 -6.77
CA MET A 360 -1.97 -1.26 -7.06
C MET A 360 -1.51 -0.45 -8.27
N VAL A 361 -0.22 -0.12 -8.36
CA VAL A 361 0.32 0.60 -9.53
C VAL A 361 0.25 -0.25 -10.80
N ALA A 362 0.49 -1.57 -10.70
CA ALA A 362 0.35 -2.49 -11.83
C ALA A 362 -1.05 -2.49 -12.44
N ALA A 363 -2.09 -2.35 -11.61
CA ALA A 363 -3.48 -2.29 -12.07
C ALA A 363 -3.75 -1.09 -13.01
N PHE A 364 -2.95 -0.03 -12.95
CA PHE A 364 -3.06 1.14 -13.84
C PHE A 364 -2.25 1.02 -15.14
N LEU A 365 -1.35 0.04 -15.26
CA LEU A 365 -0.54 -0.15 -16.47
C LEU A 365 -1.38 -0.30 -17.75
N PRO A 366 -2.48 -1.08 -17.78
CA PRO A 366 -3.31 -1.19 -18.99
C PRO A 366 -3.90 0.15 -19.41
N ALA A 367 -4.40 0.94 -18.45
CA ALA A 367 -4.95 2.27 -18.73
C ALA A 367 -3.87 3.22 -19.27
N MET A 368 -2.67 3.22 -18.68
CA MET A 368 -1.54 4.03 -19.17
C MET A 368 -1.08 3.59 -20.56
N ALA A 369 -1.06 2.29 -20.86
CA ALA A 369 -0.71 1.78 -22.18
C ALA A 369 -1.74 2.21 -23.24
N ILE A 370 -3.03 2.18 -22.91
CA ILE A 370 -4.09 2.63 -23.82
C ILE A 370 -3.95 4.14 -24.09
N VAL A 371 -3.86 4.97 -23.05
CA VAL A 371 -3.82 6.42 -23.25
C VAL A 371 -2.47 6.89 -23.82
N GLY A 372 -1.36 6.32 -23.34
CA GLY A 372 -0.01 6.75 -23.68
C GLY A 372 0.52 6.23 -25.02
N ALA A 373 0.08 5.05 -25.45
CA ALA A 373 0.59 4.42 -26.67
C ALA A 373 -0.49 4.23 -27.74
N LEU A 374 -1.66 3.70 -27.38
CA LEU A 374 -2.69 3.35 -28.36
C LEU A 374 -3.36 4.59 -28.98
N VAL A 375 -3.71 5.61 -28.18
CA VAL A 375 -4.39 6.82 -28.67
C VAL A 375 -3.56 7.58 -29.72
N PRO A 376 -2.25 7.89 -29.48
CA PRO A 376 -1.42 8.56 -30.49
C PRO A 376 -1.32 7.81 -31.82
N VAL A 377 -1.12 6.50 -31.77
CA VAL A 377 -0.96 5.69 -32.99
C VAL A 377 -2.26 5.55 -33.74
N HIS A 378 -3.37 5.30 -33.04
CA HIS A 378 -4.67 5.21 -33.68
C HIS A 378 -5.03 6.49 -34.43
N ARG A 379 -4.75 7.66 -33.83
CA ARG A 379 -4.94 8.95 -34.50
C ARG A 379 -4.05 9.12 -35.73
N LEU A 380 -2.84 8.55 -35.74
CA LEU A 380 -1.93 8.62 -36.88
C LEU A 380 -2.41 7.72 -38.04
N LEU A 381 -2.88 6.50 -37.73
CA LEU A 381 -3.36 5.54 -38.75
C LEU A 381 -4.67 5.98 -39.42
N GLN A 382 -5.45 6.86 -38.79
CA GLN A 382 -6.64 7.47 -39.41
C GLN A 382 -6.31 8.53 -40.48
N GLN A 383 -5.05 8.99 -40.57
CA GLN A 383 -4.63 9.95 -41.60
C GLN A 383 -4.44 9.23 -42.95
N ARG A 384 -4.69 9.93 -44.07
CA ARG A 384 -4.52 9.32 -45.39
C ARG A 384 -3.03 9.04 -45.64
N PRO A 385 -2.66 7.91 -46.28
CA PRO A 385 -1.25 7.57 -46.53
C PRO A 385 -0.47 8.66 -47.29
N VAL A 386 -1.15 9.41 -48.15
CA VAL A 386 -0.57 10.54 -48.88
C VAL A 386 -0.17 11.71 -47.95
N ASP A 387 -0.95 11.97 -46.90
CA ASP A 387 -0.68 13.02 -45.91
C ASP A 387 0.50 12.62 -45.00
N LEU A 388 0.66 11.33 -44.73
CA LEU A 388 1.79 10.79 -43.97
C LEU A 388 3.13 10.90 -44.70
N LEU A 389 3.10 11.05 -46.03
CA LEU A 389 4.28 11.15 -46.91
C LEU A 389 4.56 12.58 -47.40
N GLY A 390 3.58 13.49 -47.27
CA GLY A 390 3.59 14.81 -47.89
C GLY A 390 4.14 15.96 -47.05
N ASP A 391 4.23 15.82 -45.73
CA ASP A 391 4.75 16.89 -44.85
C ASP A 391 6.27 17.07 -45.06
N ARG A 392 6.65 18.23 -45.61
CA ARG A 392 8.03 18.69 -45.83
C ARG A 392 8.53 19.58 -44.71
#